data_AF-A0A5S5AWU4-F1
#
_entry.id   AF-A0A5S5AWU4-F1
#
_cell.length_a   1.000
_cell.length_b   1.000
_cell.length_c   1.000
_cell.angle_alpha   90.00
_cell.angle_beta   90.00
_cell.angle_gamma   90.00
#
_symmetry.space_group_name_H-M   'P 1'
#
loop_
_entity.id
_entity.type
_entity.pdbx_description
1 polymer ?
#
loop_
_entity_poly.entity_id
_entity_poly.type
_entity_poly.pdbx_seq_one_letter_code
_entity_poly.pdbx_strand_id
1 'polypeptide(L)'
;MSSLNFYHSVTLDLVKCKGCTNCIKGCPTEAIRVRGGKAHIMQDKCIDCGECIRICPNHAKYAVTDGLEKLKSYKFTVALPAPSLYAQFKEGTSREAVNAALHAIGFDEVYEVPLAAEEVTVAIREYLKRNHDVRPLISSSCPAVLRLIRVRFPGLIKNIVPVKAPVEIAGKRAKEEISSVYGIKPEETGAFFISPCPAKVTSVKQPIGTPRSHVDGVLSISGIYGELMRNLGRSGFESIFEKSSGIGIGWGRSGGENIAIGIGSHLAVDGIHNCIDVLEEIELNKLSNIDYLELQACSGGCIGGALTVENRFVAKVKLIKLAEKLGTETRIDENSIVRDFEEGYYNFEKEINPTPSLKLDEDIAKAIRKMEILEKTLKELPGLDCGSCGCPNCRSLAEDIVQGRANETDCVFKLREKVRQLVAEVLDLSQKLPPTMEGQEGVRKSDPE
;
A
#
# COMPACT_ATOMS: atom_id res chain seq x y z
N MET A 1 0.69 -14.55 -24.70
CA MET A 1 1.20 -13.67 -23.63
C MET A 1 0.37 -13.95 -22.39
N SER A 2 0.93 -14.56 -21.35
CA SER A 2 0.22 -14.54 -20.07
C SER A 2 0.26 -13.09 -19.60
N SER A 3 -0.87 -12.40 -19.67
CA SER A 3 -1.09 -11.25 -18.81
C SER A 3 -0.72 -11.72 -17.41
N LEU A 4 0.31 -11.13 -16.81
CA LEU A 4 0.48 -11.24 -15.37
C LEU A 4 -0.82 -10.72 -14.78
N ASN A 5 -1.72 -11.62 -14.38
CA ASN A 5 -2.96 -11.26 -13.72
C ASN A 5 -2.56 -10.77 -12.33
N PHE A 6 -2.23 -9.48 -12.24
CA PHE A 6 -2.10 -8.81 -10.96
C PHE A 6 -3.47 -8.81 -10.30
N TYR A 7 -3.55 -9.46 -9.15
CA TYR A 7 -4.71 -9.36 -8.28
C TYR A 7 -4.56 -8.06 -7.50
N HIS A 8 -5.61 -7.26 -7.41
CA HIS A 8 -5.66 -6.08 -6.57
C HIS A 8 -6.92 -6.11 -5.72
N SER A 9 -6.77 -5.75 -4.45
CA SER A 9 -7.91 -5.63 -3.54
C SER A 9 -8.58 -4.28 -3.66
N VAL A 10 -7.85 -3.21 -3.99
CA VAL A 10 -8.40 -1.86 -4.10
C VAL A 10 -9.11 -1.68 -5.45
N THR A 11 -10.39 -1.32 -5.40
CA THR A 11 -11.21 -1.07 -6.58
C THR A 11 -12.13 0.15 -6.38
N LEU A 12 -13.06 0.38 -7.30
CA LEU A 12 -14.01 1.48 -7.23
C LEU A 12 -15.43 1.13 -7.68
N ASP A 13 -16.39 1.82 -7.10
CA ASP A 13 -17.77 1.93 -7.54
C ASP A 13 -17.87 3.05 -8.58
N LEU A 14 -18.14 2.66 -9.83
CA LEU A 14 -18.26 3.60 -10.95
C LEU A 14 -19.47 4.53 -10.82
N VAL A 15 -20.53 4.12 -10.13
CA VAL A 15 -21.73 4.94 -9.91
C VAL A 15 -21.42 6.08 -8.94
N LYS A 16 -20.73 5.76 -7.83
CA LYS A 16 -20.32 6.76 -6.83
C LYS A 16 -19.20 7.68 -7.31
N CYS A 17 -18.32 7.21 -8.19
CA CYS A 17 -17.18 8.01 -8.67
C CYS A 17 -17.65 9.23 -9.48
N LYS A 18 -17.24 10.44 -9.07
CA LYS A 18 -17.57 11.70 -9.78
C LYS A 18 -16.43 12.25 -10.64
N GLY A 19 -15.29 11.55 -10.72
CA GLY A 19 -14.15 12.03 -11.51
C GLY A 19 -13.48 13.30 -10.96
N CYS A 20 -13.62 13.58 -9.66
CA CYS A 20 -13.17 14.83 -9.02
C CYS A 20 -11.64 14.98 -8.87
N THR A 21 -10.85 14.13 -9.53
CA THR A 21 -9.38 14.09 -9.55
C THR A 21 -8.63 13.94 -8.21
N ASN A 22 -9.21 14.15 -7.02
CA ASN A 22 -8.50 14.05 -5.72
C ASN A 22 -7.60 12.81 -5.56
N CYS A 23 -8.08 11.63 -5.98
CA CYS A 23 -7.34 10.38 -5.86
C CYS A 23 -6.06 10.30 -6.70
N ILE A 24 -5.96 11.07 -7.80
CA ILE A 24 -4.75 11.04 -8.63
C ILE A 24 -3.58 11.68 -7.89
N LYS A 25 -3.84 12.75 -7.12
CA LYS A 25 -2.83 13.48 -6.35
C LYS A 25 -2.29 12.70 -5.16
N GLY A 26 -3.16 11.96 -4.48
CA GLY A 26 -2.76 11.13 -3.34
C GLY A 26 -2.15 9.78 -3.73
N CYS A 27 -2.10 9.40 -5.01
CA CYS A 27 -1.59 8.08 -5.38
C CYS A 27 -0.05 8.06 -5.39
N PRO A 28 0.62 7.30 -4.49
CA PRO A 28 2.08 7.33 -4.33
C PRO A 28 2.87 6.79 -5.52
N THR A 29 2.21 6.01 -6.37
CA THR A 29 2.79 5.39 -7.57
C THR A 29 2.15 5.90 -8.86
N GLU A 30 1.37 6.99 -8.78
CA GLU A 30 0.74 7.61 -9.95
C GLU A 30 -0.15 6.64 -10.74
N ALA A 31 -0.70 5.63 -10.06
CA ALA A 31 -1.46 4.54 -10.67
C ALA A 31 -2.88 4.92 -11.09
N ILE A 32 -3.32 6.16 -10.86
CA ILE A 32 -4.70 6.57 -11.13
C ILE A 32 -4.74 7.64 -12.22
N ARG A 33 -5.62 7.45 -13.20
CA ARG A 33 -6.02 8.45 -14.20
C ARG A 33 -7.49 8.76 -14.06
N VAL A 34 -7.93 9.97 -14.39
CA VAL A 34 -9.35 10.29 -14.60
C VAL A 34 -9.60 10.50 -16.08
N ARG A 35 -10.50 9.70 -16.65
CA ARG A 35 -10.89 9.71 -18.07
C ARG A 35 -12.39 9.47 -18.17
N GLY A 36 -13.07 10.22 -19.05
CA GLY A 36 -14.53 10.10 -19.20
C GLY A 36 -15.31 10.33 -17.89
N GLY A 37 -14.81 11.23 -17.02
CA GLY A 37 -15.43 11.53 -15.73
C GLY A 37 -15.30 10.44 -14.67
N LYS A 38 -14.47 9.40 -14.88
CA LYS A 38 -14.27 8.29 -13.93
C LYS A 38 -12.79 8.02 -13.69
N ALA A 39 -12.48 7.55 -12.49
CA ALA A 39 -11.12 7.17 -12.12
C ALA A 39 -10.81 5.73 -12.58
N HIS A 40 -9.67 5.54 -13.24
CA HIS A 40 -9.13 4.26 -13.70
C HIS A 40 -7.85 3.95 -12.94
N ILE A 41 -7.74 2.73 -12.40
CA ILE A 41 -6.57 2.28 -11.63
C ILE A 41 -5.74 1.35 -12.53
N MET A 42 -4.53 1.79 -12.83
CA MET A 42 -3.50 1.00 -13.52
C MET A 42 -3.00 -0.10 -12.59
N GLN A 43 -3.24 -1.34 -12.95
CA GLN A 43 -2.95 -2.51 -12.11
C GLN A 43 -1.43 -2.66 -11.90
N ASP A 44 -0.65 -2.51 -12.98
CA ASP A 44 0.81 -2.59 -12.99
C ASP A 44 1.54 -1.58 -12.09
N LYS A 45 0.87 -0.46 -11.74
CA LYS A 45 1.41 0.57 -10.82
C LYS A 45 0.79 0.52 -9.42
N CYS A 46 -0.37 -0.11 -9.24
CA CYS A 46 -1.09 -0.08 -7.97
C CYS A 46 -0.37 -0.92 -6.91
N ILE A 47 -0.23 -0.39 -5.69
CA ILE A 47 0.40 -1.08 -4.56
C ILE A 47 -0.59 -1.45 -3.45
N ASP A 48 -1.89 -1.26 -3.70
CA ASP A 48 -3.00 -1.49 -2.77
C ASP A 48 -2.84 -0.82 -1.39
N CYS A 49 -2.14 0.32 -1.33
CA CYS A 49 -1.90 1.06 -0.08
C CYS A 49 -3.18 1.65 0.55
N GLY A 50 -4.27 1.74 -0.23
CA GLY A 50 -5.56 2.26 0.23
C GLY A 50 -5.63 3.78 0.39
N GLU A 51 -4.62 4.54 -0.03
CA GLU A 51 -4.64 6.02 0.07
C GLU A 51 -5.82 6.62 -0.70
N CYS A 52 -6.14 6.07 -1.87
CA CYS A 52 -7.31 6.49 -2.64
C CYS A 52 -8.65 6.19 -1.96
N ILE A 53 -8.72 5.18 -1.06
CA ILE A 53 -9.90 4.90 -0.24
C ILE A 53 -10.09 6.02 0.78
N ARG A 54 -9.01 6.42 1.46
CA ARG A 54 -9.04 7.49 2.48
C ARG A 54 -9.41 8.85 1.92
N ILE A 55 -8.84 9.24 0.78
CA ILE A 55 -8.99 10.61 0.26
C ILE A 55 -10.26 10.81 -0.60
N CYS A 56 -10.99 9.75 -0.94
CA CYS A 56 -12.14 9.89 -1.85
C CYS A 56 -13.34 10.53 -1.14
N PRO A 57 -13.74 11.76 -1.49
CA PRO A 57 -14.86 12.44 -0.81
C PRO A 57 -16.22 11.82 -1.13
N ASN A 58 -16.29 10.97 -2.17
CA ASN A 58 -17.51 10.32 -2.62
C ASN A 58 -17.62 8.86 -2.13
N HIS A 59 -16.67 8.39 -1.30
CA HIS A 59 -16.58 7.00 -0.85
C HIS A 59 -16.74 5.98 -1.99
N ALA A 60 -16.20 6.34 -3.15
CA ALA A 60 -16.28 5.52 -4.36
C ALA A 60 -15.19 4.44 -4.41
N LYS A 61 -14.16 4.54 -3.58
CA LYS A 61 -13.03 3.61 -3.53
C LYS A 61 -13.21 2.68 -2.34
N TYR A 62 -12.98 1.38 -2.53
CA TYR A 62 -13.10 0.38 -1.48
C TYR A 62 -12.15 -0.80 -1.71
N ALA A 63 -12.01 -1.66 -0.71
CA ALA A 63 -11.24 -2.90 -0.81
C ALA A 63 -12.18 -4.10 -0.89
N VAL A 64 -11.90 -5.02 -1.80
CA VAL A 64 -12.54 -6.33 -1.85
C VAL A 64 -11.82 -7.24 -0.86
N THR A 65 -12.51 -7.65 0.20
CA THR A 65 -12.03 -8.62 1.19
C THR A 65 -12.85 -9.90 1.12
N ASP A 66 -12.39 -10.97 1.77
CA ASP A 66 -13.24 -12.14 1.97
C ASP A 66 -14.37 -11.80 2.98
N GLY A 67 -15.46 -12.55 2.94
CA GLY A 67 -16.54 -12.49 3.92
C GLY A 67 -16.56 -13.68 4.86
N LEU A 68 -17.37 -13.58 5.93
CA LEU A 68 -17.49 -14.64 6.96
C LEU A 68 -18.07 -15.95 6.41
N GLU A 69 -18.79 -15.90 5.29
CA GLU A 69 -19.28 -17.10 4.61
C GLU A 69 -18.15 -18.05 4.17
N LYS A 70 -16.95 -17.52 3.92
CA LYS A 70 -15.79 -18.31 3.49
C LYS A 70 -15.32 -19.29 4.57
N LEU A 71 -15.59 -19.03 5.85
CA LEU A 71 -15.24 -19.90 6.97
C LEU A 71 -15.79 -21.33 6.76
N LYS A 72 -16.98 -21.46 6.18
CA LYS A 72 -17.65 -22.74 5.90
C LYS A 72 -16.91 -23.64 4.90
N SER A 73 -15.89 -23.12 4.23
CA SER A 73 -15.07 -23.88 3.27
C SER A 73 -13.97 -24.71 3.95
N TYR A 74 -13.81 -24.55 5.27
CA TYR A 74 -12.77 -25.20 6.06
C TYR A 74 -13.40 -26.02 7.18
N LYS A 75 -12.69 -27.07 7.60
CA LYS A 75 -13.12 -27.96 8.68
C LYS A 75 -12.86 -27.33 10.05
N PHE A 76 -11.82 -26.52 10.12
CA PHE A 76 -11.41 -25.77 11.30
C PHE A 76 -10.94 -24.40 10.87
N THR A 77 -11.19 -23.39 11.69
CA THR A 77 -10.87 -22.01 11.37
C THR A 77 -10.18 -21.32 12.53
N VAL A 78 -9.15 -20.54 12.21
CA VAL A 78 -8.42 -19.74 13.19
C VAL A 78 -8.41 -18.28 12.77
N ALA A 79 -8.85 -17.41 13.67
CA ALA A 79 -8.73 -15.97 13.49
C ALA A 79 -7.30 -15.52 13.83
N LEU A 80 -6.73 -14.69 12.96
CA LEU A 80 -5.46 -14.02 13.15
C LEU A 80 -5.70 -12.51 13.34
N PRO A 81 -6.07 -12.03 14.54
CA PRO A 81 -6.29 -10.61 14.76
C PRO A 81 -4.99 -9.80 14.65
N ALA A 82 -5.00 -8.76 13.81
CA ALA A 82 -3.94 -7.77 13.79
C ALA A 82 -3.84 -7.04 15.14
N PRO A 83 -2.65 -6.59 15.58
CA PRO A 83 -2.52 -5.82 16.83
C PRO A 83 -3.44 -4.59 16.87
N SER A 84 -3.63 -3.93 15.72
CA SER A 84 -4.49 -2.75 15.59
C SER A 84 -5.97 -3.01 15.88
N LEU A 85 -6.46 -4.26 15.81
CA LEU A 85 -7.85 -4.62 16.08
C LEU A 85 -8.23 -4.28 17.52
N TYR A 86 -7.35 -4.54 18.47
CA TYR A 86 -7.62 -4.33 19.90
C TYR A 86 -7.80 -2.86 20.28
N ALA A 87 -7.41 -1.93 19.40
CA ALA A 87 -7.59 -0.49 19.59
C ALA A 87 -8.85 0.09 18.93
N GLN A 88 -9.69 -0.75 18.29
CA GLN A 88 -10.87 -0.29 17.53
C GLN A 88 -12.15 -0.17 18.36
N PHE A 89 -12.13 -0.66 19.60
CA PHE A 89 -13.29 -0.74 20.47
C PHE A 89 -13.28 0.36 21.54
N LYS A 90 -14.38 0.50 22.27
CA LYS A 90 -14.48 1.47 23.37
C LYS A 90 -13.42 1.21 24.44
N GLU A 91 -12.97 2.27 25.11
CA GLU A 91 -12.01 2.15 26.21
C GLU A 91 -12.57 1.21 27.29
N GLY A 92 -11.69 0.37 27.86
CA GLY A 92 -12.07 -0.69 28.80
C GLY A 92 -12.39 -2.05 28.17
N THR A 93 -12.55 -2.14 26.85
CA THR A 93 -12.69 -3.44 26.17
C THR A 93 -11.38 -4.23 26.28
N SER A 94 -11.44 -5.41 26.90
CA SER A 94 -10.27 -6.30 27.01
C SER A 94 -10.03 -7.08 25.71
N ARG A 95 -8.78 -7.49 25.48
CA ARG A 95 -8.45 -8.38 24.35
C ARG A 95 -9.16 -9.73 24.46
N GLU A 96 -9.39 -10.23 25.67
CA GLU A 96 -10.16 -11.46 25.92
C GLU A 96 -11.60 -11.33 25.41
N ALA A 97 -12.24 -10.17 25.62
CA ALA A 97 -13.59 -9.93 25.11
C ALA A 97 -13.62 -9.86 23.58
N VAL A 98 -12.58 -9.32 22.95
CA VAL A 98 -12.44 -9.30 21.48
C VAL A 98 -12.23 -10.72 20.94
N ASN A 99 -11.38 -11.52 21.57
CA ASN A 99 -11.12 -12.90 21.18
C ASN A 99 -12.37 -13.78 21.34
N ALA A 100 -13.09 -13.62 22.45
CA ALA A 100 -14.38 -14.30 22.65
C ALA A 100 -15.43 -13.87 21.62
N ALA A 101 -15.43 -12.61 21.19
CA ALA A 101 -16.29 -12.15 20.11
C ALA A 101 -15.90 -12.76 18.76
N LEU A 102 -14.60 -12.90 18.45
CA LEU A 102 -14.13 -13.60 17.24
C LEU A 102 -14.60 -15.07 17.24
N HIS A 103 -14.45 -15.77 18.35
CA HIS A 103 -14.97 -17.13 18.48
C HIS A 103 -16.49 -17.17 18.26
N ALA A 104 -17.23 -16.27 18.90
CA ALA A 104 -18.69 -16.21 18.81
C ALA A 104 -19.24 -15.91 17.39
N ILE A 105 -18.46 -15.26 16.52
CA ILE A 105 -18.87 -15.00 15.12
C ILE A 105 -18.53 -16.16 14.17
N GLY A 106 -17.95 -17.25 14.68
CA GLY A 106 -17.80 -18.52 13.96
C GLY A 106 -16.36 -19.02 13.79
N PHE A 107 -15.37 -18.43 14.45
CA PHE A 107 -14.01 -18.96 14.48
C PHE A 107 -13.84 -20.04 15.55
N ASP A 108 -13.15 -21.14 15.24
CA ASP A 108 -12.89 -22.19 16.24
C ASP A 108 -11.82 -21.75 17.24
N GLU A 109 -10.74 -21.12 16.73
CA GLU A 109 -9.62 -20.64 17.55
C GLU A 109 -9.17 -19.22 17.21
N VAL A 110 -8.35 -18.63 18.09
CA VAL A 110 -7.77 -17.28 17.90
C VAL A 110 -6.28 -17.28 18.20
N TYR A 111 -5.46 -17.11 17.16
CA TYR A 111 -4.01 -16.91 17.29
C TYR A 111 -3.67 -15.43 17.14
N GLU A 112 -3.23 -14.78 18.21
CA GLU A 112 -2.90 -13.36 18.18
C GLU A 112 -1.67 -13.10 17.30
N VAL A 113 -1.81 -12.40 16.17
CA VAL A 113 -0.65 -11.97 15.35
C VAL A 113 0.42 -11.21 16.16
N PRO A 114 0.09 -10.42 17.19
CA PRO A 114 1.07 -9.95 18.18
C PRO A 114 2.09 -10.98 18.67
N LEU A 115 1.71 -12.25 18.90
CA LEU A 115 2.62 -13.28 19.39
C LEU A 115 3.71 -13.57 18.34
N ALA A 116 3.30 -13.78 17.10
CA ALA A 116 4.23 -13.97 15.98
C ALA A 116 5.06 -12.70 15.69
N ALA A 117 4.57 -11.51 16.05
CA ALA A 117 5.35 -10.28 15.92
C ALA A 117 6.54 -10.25 16.89
N GLU A 118 6.40 -10.82 18.09
CA GLU A 118 7.51 -10.97 19.03
C GLU A 118 8.55 -11.99 18.53
N GLU A 119 8.11 -13.11 17.94
CA GLU A 119 9.04 -14.06 17.29
C GLU A 119 9.81 -13.39 16.13
N VAL A 120 9.09 -12.67 15.27
CA VAL A 120 9.69 -11.96 14.13
C VAL A 120 10.64 -10.86 14.61
N THR A 121 10.35 -10.19 15.73
CA THR A 121 11.30 -9.26 16.37
C THR A 121 12.63 -9.95 16.66
N VAL A 122 12.63 -11.14 17.28
CA VAL A 122 13.85 -11.87 17.59
C VAL A 122 14.60 -12.27 16.32
N ALA A 123 13.89 -12.76 15.29
CA ALA A 123 14.48 -13.12 14.00
C ALA A 123 15.12 -11.91 13.30
N ILE A 124 14.48 -10.74 13.30
CA ILE A 124 15.04 -9.50 12.74
C ILE A 124 16.27 -9.07 13.55
N ARG A 125 16.20 -9.14 14.88
CA ARG A 125 17.31 -8.82 15.78
C ARG A 125 18.54 -9.67 15.46
N GLU A 126 18.32 -10.96 15.20
CA GLU A 126 19.38 -11.90 14.86
C GLU A 126 19.96 -11.65 13.47
N TYR A 127 19.10 -11.34 12.49
CA TYR A 127 19.56 -10.91 11.16
C TYR A 127 20.42 -9.65 11.24
N LEU A 128 20.01 -8.65 12.02
CA LEU A 128 20.73 -7.37 12.20
C LEU A 128 22.12 -7.55 12.81
N LYS A 129 22.28 -8.47 13.77
CA LYS A 129 23.60 -8.76 14.38
C LYS A 129 24.58 -9.40 13.39
N ARG A 130 24.06 -10.17 12.42
CA ARG A 130 24.88 -10.94 11.48
C ARG A 130 25.20 -10.18 10.19
N ASN A 131 24.40 -9.17 9.84
CA ASN A 131 24.48 -8.51 8.53
C ASN A 131 24.72 -7.01 8.69
N HIS A 132 25.85 -6.54 8.19
CA HIS A 132 26.24 -5.12 8.24
C HIS A 132 26.60 -4.52 6.87
N ASP A 133 26.62 -5.34 5.81
CA ASP A 133 27.08 -4.96 4.48
C ASP A 133 26.14 -3.98 3.75
N VAL A 134 24.86 -3.99 4.13
CA VAL A 134 23.82 -3.12 3.55
C VAL A 134 23.17 -2.34 4.67
N ARG A 135 23.16 -1.00 4.56
CA ARG A 135 22.50 -0.10 5.51
C ARG A 135 21.80 1.07 4.80
N PRO A 136 20.65 1.54 5.32
CA PRO A 136 19.87 0.90 6.39
C PRO A 136 19.19 -0.38 5.88
N LEU A 137 18.95 -1.33 6.79
CA LEU A 137 18.03 -2.43 6.54
C LEU A 137 16.59 -1.96 6.73
N ILE A 138 15.67 -2.42 5.89
CA ILE A 138 14.28 -1.98 5.81
C ILE A 138 13.36 -3.13 6.25
N SER A 139 12.41 -2.82 7.12
CA SER A 139 11.37 -3.76 7.54
C SER A 139 10.60 -4.38 6.37
N SER A 140 10.37 -5.69 6.46
CA SER A 140 9.56 -6.47 5.51
C SER A 140 8.07 -6.49 5.82
N SER A 141 7.64 -5.85 6.91
CA SER A 141 6.32 -6.10 7.50
C SER A 141 5.18 -5.41 6.75
N CYS A 142 5.41 -4.21 6.21
CA CYS A 142 4.41 -3.43 5.48
C CYS A 142 4.37 -3.83 3.99
N PRO A 143 3.34 -4.57 3.53
CA PRO A 143 3.30 -5.06 2.15
C PRO A 143 3.14 -3.95 1.10
N ALA A 144 2.54 -2.81 1.48
CA ALA A 144 2.42 -1.65 0.60
C ALA A 144 3.80 -1.01 0.34
N VAL A 145 4.67 -0.96 1.36
CA VAL A 145 6.05 -0.46 1.21
C VAL A 145 6.88 -1.42 0.36
N LEU A 146 6.76 -2.73 0.55
CA LEU A 146 7.45 -3.69 -0.32
C LEU A 146 7.06 -3.56 -1.79
N ARG A 147 5.76 -3.38 -2.06
CA ARG A 147 5.28 -3.13 -3.43
C ARG A 147 5.76 -1.77 -3.95
N LEU A 148 5.78 -0.73 -3.11
CA LEU A 148 6.34 0.57 -3.46
C LEU A 148 7.81 0.45 -3.89
N ILE A 149 8.64 -0.24 -3.09
CA ILE A 149 10.06 -0.47 -3.39
C ILE A 149 10.19 -1.19 -4.74
N ARG A 150 9.41 -2.25 -4.97
CA ARG A 150 9.44 -2.99 -6.25
C ARG A 150 9.06 -2.15 -7.46
N VAL A 151 8.16 -1.16 -7.30
CA VAL A 151 7.61 -0.34 -8.38
C VAL A 151 8.44 0.92 -8.65
N ARG A 152 8.95 1.57 -7.59
CA ARG A 152 9.61 2.88 -7.67
C ARG A 152 11.09 2.88 -7.25
N PHE A 153 11.51 1.98 -6.37
CA PHE A 153 12.87 1.96 -5.78
C PHE A 153 13.53 0.58 -5.90
N PRO A 154 13.57 -0.06 -7.09
CA PRO A 154 14.04 -1.43 -7.24
C PRO A 154 15.50 -1.62 -6.78
N GLY A 155 16.32 -0.57 -6.78
CA GLY A 155 17.69 -0.59 -6.25
C GLY A 155 17.78 -0.86 -4.74
N LEU A 156 16.70 -0.61 -3.99
CA LEU A 156 16.62 -0.82 -2.55
C LEU A 156 16.06 -2.19 -2.15
N ILE A 157 15.81 -3.09 -3.11
CA ILE A 157 15.32 -4.44 -2.79
C ILE A 157 16.29 -5.19 -1.85
N LYS A 158 17.61 -5.02 -2.06
CA LYS A 158 18.66 -5.61 -1.21
C LYS A 158 18.67 -5.07 0.23
N ASN A 159 18.03 -3.92 0.47
CA ASN A 159 17.92 -3.35 1.81
C ASN A 159 16.79 -3.99 2.61
N ILE A 160 15.86 -4.71 1.98
CA ILE A 160 14.73 -5.35 2.69
C ILE A 160 15.26 -6.52 3.53
N VAL A 161 14.93 -6.55 4.82
CA VAL A 161 15.23 -7.69 5.68
C VAL A 161 14.49 -8.93 5.17
N PRO A 162 15.18 -10.05 4.89
CA PRO A 162 14.57 -11.23 4.27
C PRO A 162 13.81 -12.11 5.28
N VAL A 163 13.01 -11.49 6.15
CA VAL A 163 12.20 -12.14 7.17
C VAL A 163 10.72 -12.00 6.80
N LYS A 164 9.95 -13.08 6.90
CA LYS A 164 8.51 -13.13 6.64
C LYS A 164 7.76 -12.22 7.62
N ALA A 165 6.69 -11.59 7.14
CA ALA A 165 5.86 -10.73 7.97
C ALA A 165 5.16 -11.55 9.09
N PRO A 166 4.86 -10.94 10.26
CA PRO A 166 4.26 -11.64 11.40
C PRO A 166 2.99 -12.44 11.09
N VAL A 167 2.16 -11.95 10.17
CA VAL A 167 0.92 -12.65 9.77
C VAL A 167 1.18 -13.97 9.04
N GLU A 168 2.26 -14.08 8.27
CA GLU A 168 2.62 -15.33 7.58
C GLU A 168 3.14 -16.36 8.59
N ILE A 169 3.93 -15.90 9.57
CA ILE A 169 4.39 -16.72 10.69
C ILE A 169 3.21 -17.17 11.55
N ALA A 170 2.29 -16.26 11.90
CA ALA A 170 1.09 -16.58 12.65
C ALA A 170 0.23 -17.64 11.94
N GLY A 171 0.01 -17.49 10.62
CA GLY A 171 -0.74 -18.50 9.85
C GLY A 171 -0.05 -19.86 9.81
N LYS A 172 1.28 -19.89 9.73
CA LYS A 172 2.06 -21.12 9.73
C LYS A 172 2.03 -21.81 11.11
N ARG A 173 2.39 -21.09 12.18
CA ARG A 173 2.37 -21.55 13.57
C ARG A 173 1.00 -22.07 13.98
N ALA A 174 -0.05 -21.29 13.74
CA ALA A 174 -1.41 -21.68 14.10
C ALA A 174 -1.82 -23.00 13.45
N LYS A 175 -1.50 -23.22 12.17
CA LYS A 175 -1.81 -24.47 11.46
C LYS A 175 -1.00 -25.66 11.98
N GLU A 176 0.29 -25.45 12.27
CA GLU A 176 1.17 -26.49 12.82
C GLU A 176 0.70 -26.95 14.21
N GLU A 177 0.39 -26.00 15.08
CA GLU A 177 -0.09 -26.26 16.44
C GLU A 177 -1.49 -26.87 16.46
N ILE A 178 -2.44 -26.36 15.66
CA ILE A 178 -3.77 -26.97 15.51
C ILE A 178 -3.65 -28.40 14.99
N SER A 179 -2.75 -28.65 14.04
CA SER A 179 -2.49 -30.00 13.54
C SER A 179 -1.94 -30.93 14.62
N SER A 180 -1.07 -30.42 15.49
CA SER A 180 -0.50 -31.19 16.60
C SER A 180 -1.55 -31.51 17.67
N VAL A 181 -2.35 -30.51 18.07
CA VAL A 181 -3.32 -30.63 19.17
C VAL A 181 -4.59 -31.36 18.76
N TYR A 182 -5.16 -31.03 17.60
CA TYR A 182 -6.47 -31.54 17.17
C TYR A 182 -6.38 -32.64 16.10
N GLY A 183 -5.19 -32.96 15.59
CA GLY A 183 -5.02 -33.95 14.53
C GLY A 183 -5.65 -33.54 13.18
N ILE A 184 -5.86 -32.23 12.97
CA ILE A 184 -6.46 -31.66 11.76
C ILE A 184 -5.35 -31.30 10.78
N LYS A 185 -5.46 -31.72 9.52
CA LYS A 185 -4.39 -31.43 8.55
C LYS A 185 -4.26 -29.91 8.32
N PRO A 186 -3.05 -29.36 8.12
CA PRO A 186 -2.87 -27.93 7.88
C PRO A 186 -3.71 -27.34 6.73
N GLU A 187 -4.04 -28.14 5.72
CA GLU A 187 -4.89 -27.74 4.58
C GLU A 187 -6.39 -27.72 4.92
N GLU A 188 -6.81 -28.46 5.95
CA GLU A 188 -8.19 -28.47 6.45
C GLU A 188 -8.46 -27.29 7.39
N THR A 189 -7.41 -26.66 7.91
CA THR A 189 -7.45 -25.47 8.75
C THR A 189 -7.37 -24.19 7.92
N GLY A 190 -8.42 -23.38 7.97
CA GLY A 190 -8.45 -22.06 7.35
C GLY A 190 -7.95 -20.98 8.31
N ALA A 191 -6.85 -20.33 7.98
CA ALA A 191 -6.31 -19.20 8.75
C ALA A 191 -6.79 -17.86 8.16
N PHE A 192 -7.48 -17.05 8.96
CA PHE A 192 -8.12 -15.82 8.50
C PHE A 192 -7.56 -14.59 9.19
N PHE A 193 -6.91 -13.72 8.42
CA PHE A 193 -6.36 -12.47 8.95
C PHE A 193 -7.42 -11.39 9.08
N ILE A 194 -7.55 -10.82 10.29
CA ILE A 194 -8.44 -9.68 10.55
C ILE A 194 -7.66 -8.39 10.31
N SER A 195 -7.77 -7.88 9.10
CA SER A 195 -6.83 -6.91 8.53
C SER A 195 -7.30 -5.45 8.64
N PRO A 196 -6.39 -4.52 9.03
CA PRO A 196 -6.58 -3.08 8.84
C PRO A 196 -6.21 -2.61 7.42
N CYS A 197 -5.66 -3.49 6.59
CA CYS A 197 -4.92 -3.13 5.38
C CYS A 197 -5.43 -3.84 4.11
N PRO A 198 -5.72 -3.10 3.02
CA PRO A 198 -6.06 -3.71 1.73
C PRO A 198 -4.86 -4.43 1.08
N ALA A 199 -3.65 -3.90 1.20
CA ALA A 199 -2.45 -4.53 0.64
C ALA A 199 -2.16 -5.92 1.25
N LYS A 200 -2.64 -6.21 2.47
CA LYS A 200 -2.55 -7.57 3.04
C LYS A 200 -3.47 -8.57 2.34
N VAL A 201 -4.65 -8.15 1.88
CA VAL A 201 -5.52 -8.99 1.04
C VAL A 201 -4.79 -9.39 -0.24
N THR A 202 -4.12 -8.42 -0.88
CA THR A 202 -3.32 -8.69 -2.07
C THR A 202 -2.12 -9.57 -1.76
N SER A 203 -1.43 -9.37 -0.63
CA SER A 203 -0.30 -10.22 -0.23
C SER A 203 -0.67 -11.66 0.05
N VAL A 204 -1.86 -11.95 0.57
CA VAL A 204 -2.29 -13.33 0.76
C VAL A 204 -2.47 -14.06 -0.58
N LYS A 205 -3.04 -13.37 -1.58
CA LYS A 205 -3.26 -13.93 -2.93
C LYS A 205 -2.02 -13.90 -3.82
N GLN A 206 -1.15 -12.92 -3.62
CA GLN A 206 0.09 -12.69 -4.36
C GLN A 206 1.21 -12.30 -3.38
N PRO A 207 1.77 -13.29 -2.65
CA PRO A 207 2.78 -13.06 -1.63
C PRO A 207 4.10 -12.56 -2.21
N ILE A 208 4.87 -11.91 -1.34
CA ILE A 208 6.21 -11.39 -1.64
C ILE A 208 7.18 -12.17 -0.76
N GLY A 209 8.23 -12.72 -1.36
CA GLY A 209 9.23 -13.50 -0.65
C GLY A 209 8.85 -14.95 -0.36
N THR A 210 7.62 -15.39 -0.68
CA THR A 210 7.18 -16.79 -0.52
C THR A 210 6.38 -17.26 -1.74
N PRO A 211 6.33 -18.57 -2.05
CA PRO A 211 5.54 -19.11 -3.16
C PRO A 211 4.02 -19.04 -2.92
N ARG A 212 3.59 -19.23 -1.67
CA ARG A 212 2.19 -19.22 -1.24
C ARG A 212 2.10 -18.62 0.17
N SER A 213 0.95 -18.03 0.49
CA SER A 213 0.68 -17.56 1.84
C SER A 213 0.23 -18.71 2.73
N HIS A 214 0.53 -18.62 4.03
CA HIS A 214 -0.04 -19.52 5.05
C HIS A 214 -1.40 -19.03 5.57
N VAL A 215 -1.87 -17.89 5.09
CA VAL A 215 -3.18 -17.31 5.37
C VAL A 215 -4.11 -17.64 4.22
N ASP A 216 -5.34 -18.05 4.52
CA ASP A 216 -6.32 -18.51 3.51
C ASP A 216 -7.40 -17.46 3.20
N GLY A 217 -7.64 -16.53 4.13
CA GLY A 217 -8.61 -15.46 3.96
C GLY A 217 -8.23 -14.20 4.70
N VAL A 218 -8.76 -13.07 4.23
CA VAL A 218 -8.57 -11.77 4.87
C VAL A 218 -9.93 -11.10 5.03
N LEU A 219 -10.32 -10.87 6.28
CA LEU A 219 -11.51 -10.12 6.64
C LEU A 219 -11.10 -8.69 7.00
N SER A 220 -11.80 -7.68 6.49
CA SER A 220 -11.57 -6.30 6.90
C SER A 220 -12.07 -6.08 8.33
N ILE A 221 -11.29 -5.37 9.16
CA ILE A 221 -11.74 -4.93 10.49
C ILE A 221 -13.08 -4.20 10.38
N SER A 222 -13.19 -3.23 9.47
CA SER A 222 -14.42 -2.47 9.24
C SER A 222 -15.60 -3.33 8.77
N GLY A 223 -15.34 -4.38 7.96
CA GLY A 223 -16.37 -5.27 7.44
C GLY A 223 -17.00 -6.16 8.53
N ILE A 224 -16.21 -6.61 9.52
CA ILE A 224 -16.72 -7.45 10.61
C ILE A 224 -16.98 -6.69 11.91
N TYR A 225 -16.67 -5.39 11.97
CA TYR A 225 -16.78 -4.58 13.18
C TYR A 225 -18.16 -4.66 13.83
N GLY A 226 -19.23 -4.59 13.02
CA GLY A 226 -20.61 -4.67 13.51
C GLY A 226 -20.94 -6.01 14.17
N GLU A 227 -20.42 -7.13 13.64
CA GLU A 227 -20.60 -8.47 14.23
C GLU A 227 -19.81 -8.61 15.52
N LEU A 228 -18.58 -8.10 15.56
CA LEU A 228 -17.77 -8.10 16.77
C LEU A 228 -18.46 -7.30 17.87
N MET A 229 -18.92 -6.08 17.57
CA MET A 229 -19.64 -5.22 18.52
C MET A 229 -20.90 -5.89 19.11
N ARG A 230 -21.64 -6.65 18.31
CA ARG A 230 -22.82 -7.41 18.78
C ARG A 230 -22.47 -8.54 19.76
N ASN A 231 -21.25 -9.06 19.69
CA ASN A 231 -20.80 -10.19 20.48
C ASN A 231 -19.78 -9.81 21.57
N LEU A 232 -19.41 -8.52 21.68
CA LEU A 232 -18.63 -7.99 22.80
C LEU A 232 -19.40 -8.20 24.11
N GLY A 233 -18.77 -8.86 25.07
CA GLY A 233 -19.37 -9.20 26.37
C GLY A 233 -19.70 -10.69 26.53
N ARG A 234 -19.57 -11.49 25.47
CA ARG A 234 -19.45 -12.95 25.64
C ARG A 234 -18.14 -13.27 26.34
N SER A 235 -18.19 -14.26 27.24
CA SER A 235 -17.06 -14.74 28.02
C SER A 235 -16.94 -16.26 27.90
N GLY A 236 -15.83 -16.82 28.39
CA GLY A 236 -15.64 -18.27 28.45
C GLY A 236 -14.93 -18.88 27.25
N PHE A 237 -14.42 -18.07 26.31
CA PHE A 237 -13.46 -18.53 25.30
C PHE A 237 -12.03 -18.34 25.83
N GLU A 238 -11.28 -19.44 25.83
CA GLU A 238 -9.85 -19.46 26.09
C GLU A 238 -9.19 -20.19 24.93
N SER A 239 -8.26 -19.49 24.28
CA SER A 239 -7.51 -20.02 23.15
C SER A 239 -6.46 -21.01 23.65
N ILE A 240 -6.17 -22.03 22.85
CA ILE A 240 -5.04 -22.94 23.12
C ILE A 240 -3.68 -22.26 23.00
N PHE A 241 -3.62 -21.11 22.32
CA PHE A 241 -2.38 -20.41 22.03
C PHE A 241 -1.96 -19.51 23.19
N GLU A 242 -0.65 -19.37 23.34
CA GLU A 242 -0.08 -18.42 24.28
C GLU A 242 -0.50 -16.98 23.95
N LYS A 243 -0.49 -16.16 24.99
CA LYS A 243 -0.88 -14.75 24.91
C LYS A 243 0.36 -13.89 24.65
N SER A 244 0.29 -12.95 23.72
CA SER A 244 1.36 -11.98 23.49
C SER A 244 1.51 -10.99 24.65
N SER A 245 2.71 -10.43 24.78
CA SER A 245 2.98 -9.30 25.67
C SER A 245 2.58 -7.96 25.02
N GLY A 246 2.87 -6.87 25.73
CA GLY A 246 2.78 -5.52 25.21
C GLY A 246 3.75 -5.23 24.06
N ILE A 247 4.85 -5.99 23.93
CA ILE A 247 5.79 -5.86 22.80
C ILE A 247 5.07 -6.17 21.49
N GLY A 248 4.42 -7.33 21.39
CA GLY A 248 3.67 -7.73 20.20
C GLY A 248 2.48 -6.84 19.90
N ILE A 249 1.78 -6.36 20.93
CA ILE A 249 0.67 -5.41 20.76
C ILE A 249 1.16 -4.06 20.22
N GLY A 250 2.34 -3.62 20.68
CA GLY A 250 2.96 -2.36 20.27
C GLY A 250 3.21 -2.25 18.77
N TRP A 251 3.46 -3.36 18.07
CA TRP A 251 3.68 -3.41 16.62
C TRP A 251 2.53 -2.81 15.78
N GLY A 252 1.32 -2.68 16.33
CA GLY A 252 0.18 -2.10 15.60
C GLY A 252 0.31 -0.60 15.30
N ARG A 253 1.29 0.10 15.89
CA ARG A 253 1.56 1.53 15.68
C ARG A 253 2.96 1.77 15.13
N SER A 254 3.12 2.95 14.54
CA SER A 254 4.42 3.50 14.16
C SER A 254 5.39 3.55 15.33
N GLY A 255 6.61 3.05 15.10
CA GLY A 255 7.69 2.91 16.06
C GLY A 255 7.58 1.68 16.97
N GLY A 256 6.49 0.91 16.86
CA GLY A 256 6.27 -0.25 17.71
C GLY A 256 7.25 -1.39 17.43
N GLU A 257 7.59 -1.58 16.16
CA GLU A 257 8.56 -2.58 15.72
C GLU A 257 9.98 -2.18 16.14
N ASN A 258 10.37 -0.91 15.98
CA ASN A 258 11.67 -0.41 16.45
C ASN A 258 11.85 -0.57 17.97
N ILE A 259 10.82 -0.26 18.77
CA ILE A 259 10.85 -0.47 20.23
C ILE A 259 11.07 -1.94 20.56
N ALA A 260 10.40 -2.85 19.83
CA ALA A 260 10.55 -4.28 20.05
C ALA A 260 11.95 -4.80 19.70
N ILE A 261 12.54 -4.30 18.60
CA ILE A 261 13.89 -4.66 18.16
C ILE A 261 14.94 -4.19 19.18
N GLY A 262 14.84 -2.95 19.66
CA GLY A 262 15.57 -2.45 20.82
C GLY A 262 17.10 -2.38 20.70
N ILE A 263 17.66 -2.55 19.50
CA ILE A 263 19.10 -2.51 19.24
C ILE A 263 19.44 -1.63 18.02
N GLY A 264 20.66 -1.10 18.01
CA GLY A 264 21.18 -0.30 16.89
C GLY A 264 20.54 1.08 16.75
N SER A 265 20.96 1.82 15.73
CA SER A 265 20.32 3.07 15.32
C SER A 265 19.10 2.77 14.46
N HIS A 266 17.92 3.09 14.96
CA HIS A 266 16.66 2.82 14.27
C HIS A 266 15.90 4.10 13.92
N LEU A 267 15.18 4.09 12.80
CA LEU A 267 14.29 5.17 12.39
C LEU A 267 12.91 4.61 12.02
N ALA A 268 11.85 5.24 12.53
CA ALA A 268 10.47 4.88 12.23
C ALA A 268 9.83 5.99 11.40
N VAL A 269 9.20 5.61 10.29
CA VAL A 269 8.57 6.54 9.36
C VAL A 269 7.19 6.00 9.01
N ASP A 270 6.18 6.84 9.15
CA ASP A 270 4.82 6.51 8.77
C ASP A 270 4.22 7.50 7.77
N GLY A 271 3.27 7.01 6.98
CA GLY A 271 2.69 7.73 5.86
C GLY A 271 3.49 7.51 4.56
N ILE A 272 2.81 7.04 3.52
CA ILE A 272 3.47 6.57 2.30
C ILE A 272 4.29 7.63 1.58
N HIS A 273 3.91 8.91 1.66
CA HIS A 273 4.69 10.01 1.08
C HIS A 273 5.98 10.27 1.87
N ASN A 274 5.92 10.27 3.20
CA ASN A 274 7.13 10.34 4.03
C ASN A 274 8.05 9.13 3.79
N CYS A 275 7.48 7.94 3.58
CA CYS A 275 8.27 6.76 3.20
C CYS A 275 8.97 6.95 1.86
N ILE A 276 8.31 7.57 0.86
CA ILE A 276 8.91 7.90 -0.43
C ILE A 276 10.10 8.83 -0.23
N ASP A 277 9.93 9.92 0.51
CA ASP A 277 10.99 10.90 0.76
C ASP A 277 12.21 10.23 1.41
N VAL A 278 11.98 9.34 2.38
CA VAL A 278 13.06 8.61 3.06
C VAL A 278 13.72 7.58 2.13
N LEU A 279 12.97 6.89 1.28
CA LEU A 279 13.54 5.97 0.30
C LEU A 279 14.43 6.70 -0.71
N GLU A 280 14.03 7.90 -1.16
CA GLU A 280 14.85 8.77 -2.02
C GLU A 280 16.17 9.16 -1.33
N GLU A 281 16.13 9.49 -0.03
CA GLU A 281 17.34 9.77 0.75
C GLU A 281 18.28 8.56 0.91
N ILE A 282 17.73 7.33 0.93
CA ILE A 282 18.55 6.10 0.94
C ILE A 282 19.25 5.89 -0.41
N GLU A 283 18.57 6.11 -1.54
CA GLU A 283 19.20 6.00 -2.87
C GLU A 283 20.34 7.02 -3.05
N LEU A 284 20.23 8.18 -2.39
CA LEU A 284 21.27 9.20 -2.31
C LEU A 284 22.36 8.89 -1.26
N ASN A 285 22.33 7.70 -0.62
CA ASN A 285 23.25 7.23 0.42
C ASN A 285 23.35 8.15 1.66
N LYS A 286 22.29 8.93 1.99
CA LYS A 286 22.34 9.89 3.11
C LYS A 286 22.02 9.28 4.49
N LEU A 287 21.55 8.04 4.54
CA LEU A 287 21.10 7.36 5.76
C LEU A 287 21.95 6.12 6.13
N SER A 288 23.22 6.08 5.72
CA SER A 288 24.13 4.95 5.95
C SER A 288 24.48 4.71 7.44
N ASN A 289 24.24 5.69 8.31
CA ASN A 289 24.42 5.61 9.76
C ASN A 289 23.21 5.04 10.52
N ILE A 290 22.12 4.74 9.82
CA ILE A 290 20.94 4.08 10.37
C ILE A 290 21.07 2.57 10.13
N ASP A 291 20.92 1.76 11.17
CA ASP A 291 20.96 0.29 11.09
C ASP A 291 19.66 -0.27 10.55
N TYR A 292 18.52 0.21 11.07
CA TYR A 292 17.21 -0.35 10.78
C TYR A 292 16.12 0.70 10.56
N LEU A 293 15.24 0.43 9.60
CA LEU A 293 14.20 1.34 9.16
C LEU A 293 12.82 0.67 9.18
N GLU A 294 11.96 1.12 10.08
CA GLU A 294 10.54 0.77 10.12
C GLU A 294 9.78 1.74 9.19
N LEU A 295 9.36 1.25 8.03
CA LEU A 295 8.55 2.02 7.07
C LEU A 295 7.10 1.51 7.05
N GLN A 296 6.16 2.38 7.36
CA GLN A 296 4.73 2.06 7.38
C GLN A 296 3.91 2.99 6.48
N ALA A 297 3.23 2.41 5.48
CA ALA A 297 2.50 3.19 4.47
C ALA A 297 1.36 4.06 5.01
N CYS A 298 0.79 3.72 6.18
CA CYS A 298 -0.36 4.43 6.75
C CYS A 298 0.12 5.34 7.89
N SER A 299 -0.43 6.56 7.99
CA SER A 299 -0.06 7.47 9.07
C SER A 299 -0.42 6.91 10.45
N GLY A 300 0.52 6.95 11.39
CA GLY A 300 0.42 6.32 12.70
C GLY A 300 0.56 4.79 12.69
N GLY A 301 0.82 4.17 11.54
CA GLY A 301 0.97 2.72 11.40
C GLY A 301 -0.31 1.97 11.06
N CYS A 302 -0.37 0.68 11.40
CA CYS A 302 -1.50 -0.19 11.07
C CYS A 302 -2.84 0.30 11.66
N ILE A 303 -2.83 0.98 12.80
CA ILE A 303 -4.02 1.65 13.38
C ILE A 303 -4.63 2.73 12.46
N GLY A 304 -3.85 3.30 11.54
CA GLY A 304 -4.31 4.25 10.52
C GLY A 304 -4.65 3.60 9.17
N GLY A 305 -4.74 2.27 9.14
CA GLY A 305 -5.07 1.49 7.94
C GLY A 305 -6.42 1.88 7.33
N ALA A 306 -6.59 1.69 6.02
CA ALA A 306 -7.82 2.08 5.33
C ALA A 306 -9.06 1.23 5.71
N LEU A 307 -8.86 0.12 6.42
CA LEU A 307 -9.94 -0.79 6.84
C LEU A 307 -10.20 -0.73 8.36
N THR A 308 -9.66 0.27 9.06
CA THR A 308 -9.97 0.52 10.47
C THR A 308 -11.25 1.35 10.64
N VAL A 309 -11.78 1.41 11.85
CA VAL A 309 -13.04 2.13 12.17
C VAL A 309 -12.79 3.29 13.12
N GLU A 310 -11.95 3.07 14.13
CA GLU A 310 -11.65 4.09 15.14
C GLU A 310 -10.75 5.19 14.55
N ASN A 311 -10.87 6.40 15.08
CA ASN A 311 -9.96 7.48 14.77
C ASN A 311 -8.51 7.06 15.10
N ARG A 312 -7.60 7.19 14.13
CA ARG A 312 -6.20 6.76 14.27
C ARG A 312 -5.47 7.32 15.50
N PHE A 313 -5.76 8.55 15.92
CA PHE A 313 -5.11 9.17 17.08
C PHE A 313 -5.63 8.59 18.38
N VAL A 314 -6.94 8.34 18.46
CA VAL A 314 -7.58 7.66 19.59
C VAL A 314 -7.10 6.21 19.69
N ALA A 315 -7.08 5.49 18.56
CA ALA A 315 -6.56 4.13 18.48
C ALA A 315 -5.09 4.05 18.92
N LYS A 316 -4.26 5.05 18.58
CA LYS A 316 -2.85 5.12 19.03
C LYS A 316 -2.76 5.14 20.56
N VAL A 317 -3.54 6.01 21.21
CA VAL A 317 -3.55 6.12 22.68
C VAL A 317 -4.01 4.82 23.32
N LYS A 318 -5.09 4.22 22.80
CA LYS A 318 -5.62 2.94 23.30
C LYS A 318 -4.60 1.80 23.18
N LEU A 319 -3.92 1.70 22.05
CA LEU A 319 -2.93 0.65 21.82
C LEU A 319 -1.70 0.81 22.72
N ILE A 320 -1.24 2.05 22.95
CA ILE A 320 -0.15 2.35 23.89
C ILE A 320 -0.53 1.92 25.30
N LYS A 321 -1.69 2.36 25.81
CA LYS A 321 -2.17 1.97 27.14
C LYS A 321 -2.31 0.45 27.29
N LEU A 322 -2.80 -0.23 26.25
CA LEU A 322 -2.93 -1.69 26.26
C LEU A 322 -1.56 -2.37 26.31
N ALA A 323 -0.60 -1.91 25.50
CA ALA A 323 0.76 -2.44 25.51
C ALA A 323 1.43 -2.25 26.88
N GLU A 324 1.32 -1.05 27.48
CA GLU A 324 1.84 -0.76 28.81
C GLU A 324 1.20 -1.64 29.89
N LYS A 325 -0.12 -1.83 29.84
CA LYS A 325 -0.85 -2.70 30.77
C LYS A 325 -0.41 -4.16 30.69
N LEU A 326 -0.10 -4.64 29.48
CA LEU A 326 0.32 -6.03 29.26
C LEU A 326 1.81 -6.27 29.59
N GLY A 327 2.59 -5.21 29.80
CA GLY A 327 4.01 -5.29 30.12
C GLY A 327 4.87 -5.82 28.98
N THR A 328 6.15 -5.99 29.22
CA THR A 328 7.14 -6.44 28.22
C THR A 328 7.61 -7.87 28.42
N GLU A 329 7.09 -8.56 29.44
CA GLU A 329 7.45 -9.95 29.71
C GLU A 329 6.81 -10.85 28.64
N THR A 330 7.64 -11.35 27.73
CA THR A 330 7.23 -12.31 26.71
C THR A 330 7.35 -13.74 27.23
N ARG A 331 6.48 -14.61 26.70
CA ARG A 331 6.50 -16.05 26.99
C ARG A 331 7.20 -16.87 25.90
N ILE A 332 7.71 -16.22 24.85
CA ILE A 332 8.46 -16.92 23.80
C ILE A 332 9.85 -17.32 24.30
N ASP A 333 10.31 -18.52 23.94
CA ASP A 333 11.69 -18.93 24.15
C ASP A 333 12.57 -18.36 23.03
N GLU A 334 13.23 -17.23 23.27
CA GLU A 334 14.11 -16.58 22.27
C GLU A 334 15.16 -17.56 21.70
N ASN A 335 15.68 -18.51 22.49
CA ASN A 335 16.67 -19.48 22.00
C ASN A 335 16.06 -20.43 20.96
N SER A 336 14.79 -20.82 21.13
CA SER A 336 14.09 -21.60 20.12
C SER A 336 13.88 -20.79 18.85
N ILE A 337 13.52 -19.51 18.97
CA ILE A 337 13.31 -18.65 17.81
C ILE A 337 14.61 -18.46 17.01
N VAL A 338 15.75 -18.30 17.69
CA VAL A 338 17.05 -18.21 17.03
C VAL A 338 17.38 -19.51 16.28
N ARG A 339 17.14 -20.69 16.87
CA ARG A 339 17.34 -21.97 16.17
C ARG A 339 16.46 -22.08 14.92
N ASP A 340 15.16 -21.79 15.07
CA ASP A 340 14.21 -21.84 13.96
C ASP A 340 14.56 -20.83 12.84
N PHE A 341 15.14 -19.68 13.21
CA PHE A 341 15.68 -18.71 12.25
C PHE A 341 16.89 -19.26 11.48
N GLU A 342 17.81 -19.95 12.14
CA GLU A 342 18.95 -20.61 11.49
C GLU A 342 18.51 -21.72 10.54
N GLU A 343 17.42 -22.41 10.86
CA GLU A 343 16.79 -23.41 10.00
C GLU A 343 15.95 -22.80 8.86
N GLY A 344 15.84 -21.46 8.81
CA GLY A 344 15.16 -20.73 7.74
C GLY A 344 13.64 -20.64 7.90
N TYR A 345 13.08 -20.96 9.07
CA TYR A 345 11.64 -20.92 9.33
C TYR A 345 11.03 -19.53 9.02
N TYR A 346 11.74 -18.48 9.43
CA TYR A 346 11.34 -17.09 9.27
C TYR A 346 11.75 -16.47 7.94
N ASN A 347 12.65 -17.10 7.19
CA ASN A 347 13.28 -16.48 6.03
C ASN A 347 12.35 -16.45 4.82
N PHE A 348 12.55 -15.50 3.92
CA PHE A 348 11.99 -15.58 2.58
C PHE A 348 12.48 -16.83 1.86
N GLU A 349 11.58 -17.45 1.11
CA GLU A 349 11.82 -18.64 0.28
C GLU A 349 12.08 -18.25 -1.19
N LYS A 350 11.81 -16.99 -1.54
CA LYS A 350 12.01 -16.44 -2.89
C LYS A 350 12.60 -15.05 -2.83
N GLU A 351 13.37 -14.72 -3.85
CA GLU A 351 13.83 -13.36 -4.06
C GLU A 351 12.68 -12.43 -4.42
N ILE A 352 12.82 -11.18 -3.98
CA ILE A 352 11.90 -10.11 -4.35
C ILE A 352 12.34 -9.56 -5.71
N ASN A 353 11.44 -9.60 -6.68
CA ASN A 353 11.71 -9.08 -8.03
C ASN A 353 11.13 -7.68 -8.23
N PRO A 354 11.82 -6.78 -8.95
CA PRO A 354 11.26 -5.53 -9.43
C PRO A 354 9.93 -5.74 -10.18
N THR A 355 9.04 -4.77 -10.11
CA THR A 355 7.82 -4.74 -10.93
C THR A 355 8.08 -3.78 -12.09
N PRO A 356 8.02 -4.24 -13.35
CA PRO A 356 8.23 -3.36 -14.50
C PRO A 356 7.09 -2.31 -14.56
N SER A 357 7.34 -1.10 -14.06
CA SER A 357 6.33 -0.05 -13.94
C SER A 357 6.33 0.94 -15.11
N LEU A 358 7.45 1.02 -15.85
CA LEU A 358 7.61 1.86 -17.03
C LEU A 358 8.05 1.04 -18.25
N LYS A 359 7.10 0.33 -18.87
CA LYS A 359 7.32 -0.34 -20.15
C LYS A 359 6.64 0.46 -21.27
N LEU A 360 7.38 1.37 -21.91
CA LEU A 360 6.84 2.20 -23.00
C LEU A 360 6.58 1.39 -24.28
N ASP A 361 7.38 0.36 -24.51
CA ASP A 361 7.23 -0.61 -25.60
C ASP A 361 7.88 -1.95 -25.21
N GLU A 362 7.55 -3.01 -25.92
CA GLU A 362 8.23 -4.30 -25.77
C GLU A 362 9.56 -4.35 -26.51
N ASP A 363 9.63 -3.64 -27.63
CA ASP A 363 10.84 -3.48 -28.40
C ASP A 363 11.71 -2.38 -27.78
N ILE A 364 12.94 -2.73 -27.40
CA ILE A 364 13.86 -1.81 -26.72
C ILE A 364 14.14 -0.56 -27.57
N ALA A 365 14.30 -0.71 -28.89
CA ALA A 365 14.57 0.44 -29.77
C ALA A 365 13.36 1.37 -29.87
N LYS A 366 12.14 0.82 -29.92
CA LYS A 366 10.90 1.62 -29.82
C LYS A 366 10.75 2.27 -28.44
N ALA A 367 11.10 1.57 -27.37
CA ALA A 367 11.04 2.11 -26.01
C ALA A 367 11.98 3.31 -25.83
N ILE A 368 13.21 3.24 -26.36
CA ILE A 368 14.18 4.34 -26.36
C ILE A 368 13.62 5.55 -27.11
N ARG A 369 13.10 5.35 -28.34
CA ARG A 369 12.47 6.44 -29.11
C ARG A 369 11.28 7.06 -28.36
N LYS A 370 10.45 6.24 -27.72
CA LYS A 370 9.34 6.74 -26.90
C LYS A 370 9.82 7.52 -25.67
N MET A 371 10.93 7.13 -25.04
CA MET A 371 11.53 7.93 -23.96
C MET A 371 11.99 9.31 -24.45
N GLU A 372 12.63 9.39 -25.61
CA GLU A 372 13.04 10.67 -26.20
C GLU A 372 11.84 11.59 -26.48
N ILE A 373 10.76 11.03 -27.04
CA ILE A 373 9.52 11.77 -27.29
C ILE A 373 8.89 12.21 -25.96
N LEU A 374 8.89 11.36 -24.94
CA LEU A 374 8.37 11.69 -23.61
C LEU A 374 9.09 12.89 -23.00
N GLU A 375 10.43 12.89 -23.02
CA GLU A 375 11.24 14.00 -22.51
C GLU A 375 10.97 15.30 -23.29
N LYS A 376 10.79 15.21 -24.61
CA LYS A 376 10.41 16.36 -25.43
C LYS A 376 9.01 16.88 -25.05
N THR A 377 8.01 16.01 -25.02
CA THR A 377 6.63 16.36 -24.64
C THR A 377 6.58 16.95 -23.24
N LEU A 378 7.34 16.41 -22.29
CA LEU A 378 7.40 16.93 -20.93
C LEU A 378 7.92 18.37 -20.87
N LYS A 379 8.96 18.70 -21.66
CA LYS A 379 9.50 20.06 -21.77
C LYS A 379 8.52 21.05 -22.38
N GLU A 380 7.65 20.59 -23.28
CA GLU A 380 6.62 21.42 -23.92
C GLU A 380 5.42 21.66 -22.99
N LEU A 381 5.11 20.73 -22.08
CA LEU A 381 4.06 20.87 -21.08
C LEU A 381 4.40 21.95 -20.04
N PRO A 382 3.39 22.57 -19.41
CA PRO A 382 3.60 23.73 -18.53
C PRO A 382 4.32 23.42 -17.20
N GLY A 383 4.53 22.15 -16.84
CA GLY A 383 5.21 21.78 -15.59
C GLY A 383 4.48 22.15 -14.29
N LEU A 384 3.21 22.56 -14.36
CA LEU A 384 2.44 23.02 -13.19
C LEU A 384 1.90 21.89 -12.31
N ASP A 385 1.84 20.67 -12.83
CA ASP A 385 1.29 19.52 -12.13
C ASP A 385 -0.05 19.84 -11.46
N CYS A 386 -1.00 20.46 -12.16
CA CYS A 386 -2.30 20.82 -11.58
C CYS A 386 -3.29 19.63 -11.53
N GLY A 387 -3.15 18.67 -12.44
CA GLY A 387 -4.01 17.49 -12.56
C GLY A 387 -5.36 17.71 -13.26
N SER A 388 -5.58 18.89 -13.86
CA SER A 388 -6.82 19.20 -14.60
C SER A 388 -7.08 18.29 -15.79
N CYS A 389 -6.03 17.76 -16.41
CA CYS A 389 -6.14 16.77 -17.49
C CYS A 389 -6.51 15.37 -16.99
N GLY A 390 -6.67 15.15 -15.68
CA GLY A 390 -6.91 13.83 -15.09
C GLY A 390 -5.67 12.96 -14.89
N CYS A 391 -4.46 13.47 -15.17
CA CYS A 391 -3.18 12.83 -14.79
C CYS A 391 -2.64 13.41 -13.48
N PRO A 392 -1.88 12.63 -12.68
CA PRO A 392 -1.31 13.10 -11.42
C PRO A 392 -0.32 14.25 -11.59
N ASN A 393 0.46 14.25 -12.66
CA ASN A 393 1.43 15.31 -13.00
C ASN A 393 1.64 15.39 -14.52
N CYS A 394 2.41 16.38 -14.97
CA CYS A 394 2.74 16.62 -16.37
C CYS A 394 3.53 15.46 -16.98
N ARG A 395 4.43 14.80 -16.22
CA ARG A 395 5.15 13.61 -16.68
C ARG A 395 4.20 12.46 -17.01
N SER A 396 3.25 12.17 -16.12
CA SER A 396 2.20 11.19 -16.32
C SER A 396 1.26 11.51 -17.50
N LEU A 397 1.06 12.79 -17.83
CA LEU A 397 0.35 13.17 -19.06
C LEU A 397 1.23 12.92 -20.29
N ALA A 398 2.52 13.27 -20.25
CA ALA A 398 3.46 12.98 -21.34
C ALA A 398 3.57 11.47 -21.62
N GLU A 399 3.63 10.64 -20.58
CA GLU A 399 3.56 9.17 -20.69
C GLU A 399 2.31 8.72 -21.45
N ASP A 400 1.14 9.23 -21.05
CA ASP A 400 -0.12 8.88 -21.69
C ASP A 400 -0.16 9.35 -23.16
N ILE A 401 0.38 10.53 -23.49
CA ILE A 401 0.47 11.05 -24.87
C ILE A 401 1.35 10.16 -25.74
N VAL A 402 2.55 9.83 -25.28
CA VAL A 402 3.52 8.97 -26.00
C VAL A 402 2.97 7.57 -26.26
N GLN A 403 2.10 7.09 -25.36
CA GLN A 403 1.43 5.80 -25.50
C GLN A 403 0.11 5.88 -26.27
N GLY A 404 -0.28 7.05 -26.79
CA GLY A 404 -1.52 7.25 -27.54
C GLY A 404 -2.80 7.17 -26.70
N ARG A 405 -2.68 7.32 -25.37
CA ARG A 405 -3.78 7.26 -24.39
C ARG A 405 -4.34 8.65 -24.04
N ALA A 406 -3.66 9.71 -24.47
CA ALA A 406 -4.04 11.10 -24.28
C ALA A 406 -3.55 11.96 -25.45
N ASN A 407 -4.07 13.18 -25.55
CA ASN A 407 -3.63 14.19 -26.50
C ASN A 407 -2.97 15.36 -25.77
N GLU A 408 -2.09 16.08 -26.46
CA GLU A 408 -1.47 17.30 -25.92
C GLU A 408 -2.52 18.33 -25.48
N THR A 409 -3.62 18.43 -26.23
CA THR A 409 -4.76 19.32 -25.95
C THR A 409 -5.61 18.89 -24.76
N ASP A 410 -5.38 17.72 -24.17
CA ASP A 410 -6.00 17.37 -22.89
C ASP A 410 -5.46 18.25 -21.75
N CYS A 411 -4.27 18.83 -21.94
CA CYS A 411 -3.79 19.92 -21.10
C CYS A 411 -4.54 21.21 -21.43
N VAL A 412 -5.30 21.75 -20.46
CA VAL A 412 -6.07 22.99 -20.63
C VAL A 412 -5.23 24.20 -21.09
N PHE A 413 -3.96 24.25 -20.69
CA PHE A 413 -3.04 25.31 -21.10
C PHE A 413 -2.66 25.17 -22.57
N LYS A 414 -2.36 23.95 -23.03
CA LYS A 414 -2.07 23.65 -24.44
C LYS A 414 -3.29 23.82 -25.33
N LEU A 415 -4.45 23.42 -24.86
CA LEU A 415 -5.71 23.70 -25.54
C LEU A 415 -5.90 25.20 -25.75
N ARG A 416 -5.74 26.00 -24.68
CA ARG A 416 -5.89 27.46 -24.76
C ARG A 416 -4.86 28.12 -25.68
N GLU A 417 -3.62 27.63 -25.67
CA GLU A 417 -2.56 28.08 -26.58
C GLU A 417 -2.95 27.83 -28.04
N LYS A 418 -3.37 26.61 -28.39
CA LYS A 418 -3.79 26.27 -29.76
C LYS A 418 -5.04 27.03 -30.20
N VAL A 419 -6.02 27.21 -29.30
CA VAL A 419 -7.21 28.03 -29.61
C VAL A 419 -6.83 29.47 -29.94
N ARG A 420 -5.88 30.08 -29.21
CA ARG A 420 -5.40 31.44 -29.51
C ARG A 420 -4.67 31.52 -30.86
N GLN A 421 -3.86 30.52 -31.19
CA GLN A 421 -3.19 30.43 -32.49
C GLN A 421 -4.19 30.36 -33.64
N LEU A 422 -5.19 29.47 -33.53
CA LEU A 422 -6.26 29.34 -34.53
C LEU A 422 -7.06 30.64 -34.71
N VAL A 423 -7.37 31.34 -33.61
CA VAL A 423 -8.06 32.63 -33.69
C VAL A 423 -7.21 33.67 -34.44
N ALA A 424 -5.91 33.73 -34.19
CA ALA A 424 -5.01 34.65 -34.89
C ALA A 424 -4.93 34.34 -36.39
N GLU A 425 -4.84 33.05 -36.77
CA GLU A 425 -4.83 32.62 -38.17
C GLU A 425 -6.15 32.95 -38.89
N VAL A 426 -7.29 32.73 -38.24
CA VAL A 426 -8.61 33.08 -38.80
C VAL A 426 -8.74 34.60 -38.99
N LEU A 427 -8.23 35.40 -38.06
CA LEU A 427 -8.22 36.86 -38.18
C LEU A 427 -7.34 37.31 -39.34
N ASP A 428 -6.12 36.78 -39.47
CA ASP A 428 -5.21 37.07 -40.60
C ASP A 428 -5.84 36.73 -41.95
N LEU A 429 -6.47 35.56 -42.06
CA LEU A 429 -7.19 35.13 -43.25
C LEU A 429 -8.36 36.06 -43.60
N SER A 430 -9.09 36.56 -42.59
CA SER A 430 -10.21 37.48 -42.81
C SER A 430 -9.79 38.86 -43.32
N GLN A 431 -8.55 39.27 -43.07
CA GLN A 431 -7.99 40.55 -43.50
C GLN A 431 -7.36 40.48 -44.90
N LYS A 432 -7.13 39.28 -45.44
CA LYS A 432 -6.59 39.08 -46.78
C LYS A 432 -7.67 39.32 -47.83
N LEU A 433 -7.59 40.47 -48.51
CA LEU A 433 -8.35 40.72 -49.73
C LEU A 433 -7.58 40.15 -50.94
N PRO A 434 -8.25 39.48 -51.89
CA PRO A 434 -7.66 39.18 -53.18
C PRO A 434 -7.23 40.49 -53.87
N PRO A 435 -6.13 40.50 -54.65
CA PRO A 435 -5.71 41.69 -55.41
C PRO A 435 -6.80 42.23 -56.35
N THR A 436 -7.77 41.40 -56.75
CA THR A 436 -8.93 41.78 -57.56
C THR A 436 -10.01 42.56 -56.78
N MET A 437 -9.92 42.61 -55.45
CA MET A 437 -10.88 43.28 -54.54
C MET A 437 -10.24 44.43 -53.75
N GLU A 438 -8.94 44.70 -53.91
CA GLU A 438 -8.32 45.93 -53.39
C GLU A 438 -8.87 47.13 -54.18
N GLY A 439 -9.76 47.90 -53.54
CA GLY A 439 -10.29 49.12 -54.13
C GLY A 439 -9.19 50.15 -54.38
N GLN A 440 -9.19 50.75 -55.58
CA GLN A 440 -8.39 51.93 -55.89
C GLN A 440 -8.87 53.15 -55.10
N GLU A 441 -8.56 53.23 -53.81
CA GLU A 441 -8.71 54.46 -53.04
C GLU A 441 -7.34 54.92 -52.55
N GLY A 442 -6.80 55.98 -53.18
CA GLY A 442 -5.80 56.82 -52.51
C GLY A 442 -4.55 57.26 -53.27
N VAL A 443 -4.46 57.19 -54.61
CA VAL A 443 -3.46 58.02 -55.33
C VAL A 443 -4.11 59.35 -55.72
N ARG A 444 -4.20 60.29 -54.77
CA ARG A 444 -4.26 61.72 -55.12
C ARG A 444 -2.85 62.30 -54.99
N LYS A 445 -2.23 62.51 -56.14
CA LYS A 445 -1.10 63.42 -56.36
C LYS A 445 -1.51 64.88 -56.15
N SER A 446 -0.49 65.74 -56.07
CA SER A 446 -0.43 67.22 -56.11
C SER A 446 -0.84 67.96 -54.84
N ASP A 447 -0.07 68.91 -54.29
CA ASP A 447 1.15 69.58 -54.79
C ASP A 447 1.89 70.34 -53.66
N PRO A 448 3.12 70.84 -53.92
CA PRO A 448 4.02 71.44 -52.95
C PRO A 448 3.79 72.95 -52.75
N GLU A 449 3.98 73.42 -51.51
CA GLU A 449 4.54 74.74 -51.16
C GLU A 449 5.03 74.73 -49.71
#